data_AF-A0A1U7D0V3-F1
#
_entry.id   AF-A0A1U7D0V3-F1
#
_cell.length_a   1.000
_cell.length_b   1.000
_cell.length_c   1.000
_cell.angle_alpha   90.00
_cell.angle_beta   90.00
_cell.angle_gamma   90.00
#
_symmetry.space_group_name_H-M   'P 1'
#
loop_
_entity.id
_entity.type
_entity.pdbx_description
1 polymer ?
#
loop_
_entity_poly.entity_id
_entity_poly.type
_entity_poly.pdbx_seq_one_letter_code
_entity_poly.pdbx_strand_id
1 'polypeptide(L)'
;MRGPRHMEGRSMGDPRKPIHRPDEAEQSRLRQIAYEHLLDCTEKGSRALGMTGASFVILGVGMWINELTELDHRATAQMLEALTVLADPKAPPKKKQHAERKRRAAVAKLLAQVDLEMNPAEGSA
;
A
#
# COMPACT_ATOMS: atom_id res chain seq x y z
N MET A 1 10.35 11.92 -62.79
CA MET A 1 11.49 11.46 -61.97
C MET A 1 11.96 12.59 -61.06
N ARG A 2 11.75 12.44 -59.75
CA ARG A 2 12.41 13.14 -58.64
C ARG A 2 12.35 12.16 -57.46
N GLY A 3 13.51 11.85 -56.88
CA GLY A 3 13.78 10.63 -56.11
C GLY A 3 13.07 10.48 -54.75
N PRO A 4 13.24 9.32 -54.09
CA PRO A 4 12.57 8.99 -52.84
C PRO A 4 13.22 9.73 -51.66
N ARG A 5 12.42 10.48 -50.89
CA ARG A 5 12.83 10.97 -49.57
C ARG A 5 12.65 9.84 -48.57
N HIS A 6 13.75 9.24 -48.14
CA HIS A 6 13.84 8.51 -46.89
C HIS A 6 13.40 9.44 -45.76
N MET A 7 12.21 9.21 -45.21
CA MET A 7 11.81 9.74 -43.91
C MET A 7 12.00 8.59 -42.92
N GLU A 8 13.23 8.48 -42.39
CA GLU A 8 13.48 7.78 -41.15
C GLU A 8 12.71 8.50 -40.04
N GLY A 9 11.47 8.08 -39.80
CA GLY A 9 10.78 8.38 -38.56
C GLY A 9 11.47 7.61 -37.44
N ARG A 10 12.53 8.18 -36.87
CA ARG A 10 13.06 7.76 -35.57
C ARG A 10 11.89 7.74 -34.59
N SER A 11 11.56 6.53 -34.12
CA SER A 11 10.88 6.36 -32.84
C SER A 11 11.74 7.02 -31.77
N MET A 12 11.44 8.28 -31.41
CA MET A 12 11.80 8.80 -30.10
C MET A 12 10.90 8.05 -29.12
N GLY A 13 11.38 6.91 -28.62
CA GLY A 13 10.74 6.21 -27.50
C GLY A 13 10.57 7.19 -26.34
N ASP A 14 9.36 7.25 -25.78
CA ASP A 14 9.02 8.04 -24.61
C ASP A 14 10.12 7.84 -23.53
N PRO A 15 10.84 8.91 -23.10
CA PRO A 15 11.96 8.81 -22.16
C PRO A 15 11.55 8.42 -20.74
N ARG A 16 10.26 8.23 -20.49
CA ARG A 16 9.77 7.66 -19.23
C ARG A 16 10.20 6.21 -19.14
N LYS A 17 10.88 5.86 -18.04
CA LYS A 17 11.15 4.47 -17.66
C LYS A 17 9.87 3.64 -17.87
N PRO A 18 9.92 2.51 -18.58
CA PRO A 18 8.76 1.64 -18.72
C PRO A 18 8.17 1.35 -17.35
N ILE A 19 6.89 1.69 -17.15
CA ILE A 19 6.20 1.36 -15.90
C ILE A 19 5.94 -0.14 -15.96
N HIS A 20 6.78 -0.92 -15.27
CA HIS A 20 6.58 -2.34 -15.12
C HIS A 20 5.34 -2.57 -14.25
N ARG A 21 4.23 -2.96 -14.89
CA ARG A 21 3.02 -3.40 -14.20
C ARG A 21 3.10 -4.93 -14.10
N PRO A 22 3.26 -5.50 -12.89
CA PRO A 22 3.31 -6.95 -12.75
C PRO A 22 1.99 -7.55 -13.26
N ASP A 23 2.10 -8.66 -13.99
CA ASP A 23 0.93 -9.43 -14.41
C ASP A 23 0.25 -10.11 -13.19
N GLU A 24 -0.86 -10.80 -13.42
CA GLU A 24 -1.63 -11.43 -12.34
C GLU A 24 -0.83 -12.52 -11.60
N ALA A 25 0.02 -13.26 -12.32
CA ALA A 25 0.86 -14.29 -11.74
C ALA A 25 1.92 -13.67 -10.81
N GLU A 26 2.59 -12.63 -11.26
CA GLU A 26 3.60 -11.92 -10.47
C GLU A 26 2.96 -11.17 -9.29
N GLN A 27 1.79 -10.55 -9.46
CA GLN A 27 1.04 -9.98 -8.33
C GLN A 27 0.69 -11.02 -7.27
N SER A 28 0.28 -12.22 -7.70
CA SER A 28 -0.06 -13.32 -6.78
C SER A 28 1.19 -13.81 -6.03
N ARG A 29 2.30 -13.96 -6.74
CA ARG A 29 3.61 -14.31 -6.15
C ARG A 29 4.05 -13.28 -5.11
N LEU A 30 3.99 -11.99 -5.45
CA LEU A 30 4.36 -10.91 -4.53
C LEU A 30 3.48 -10.89 -3.28
N ARG A 31 2.18 -11.14 -3.41
CA ARG A 31 1.27 -11.28 -2.26
C ARG A 31 1.64 -12.48 -1.38
N GLN A 32 2.01 -13.60 -1.98
CA GLN A 32 2.43 -14.80 -1.25
C GLN A 32 3.69 -14.52 -0.43
N ILE A 33 4.71 -13.90 -1.03
CA ILE A 33 5.95 -13.50 -0.35
C ILE A 33 5.63 -12.57 0.83
N ALA A 34 4.81 -11.54 0.60
CA ALA A 34 4.41 -10.62 1.66
C ALA A 34 3.66 -11.34 2.79
N TYR A 35 2.77 -12.27 2.46
CA TYR A 35 2.02 -13.06 3.43
C TYR A 35 2.93 -13.93 4.29
N GLU A 36 3.89 -14.64 3.69
CA GLU A 36 4.86 -15.47 4.40
C GLU A 36 5.71 -14.64 5.36
N HIS A 37 6.20 -13.49 4.91
CA HIS A 37 6.94 -12.57 5.78
C HIS A 37 6.08 -12.04 6.94
N LEU A 38 4.81 -11.68 6.68
CA LEU A 38 3.91 -11.20 7.73
C LEU A 38 3.65 -12.28 8.78
N LEU A 39 3.51 -13.55 8.38
CA LEU A 39 3.35 -14.66 9.31
C LEU A 39 4.60 -14.88 10.17
N ASP A 40 5.79 -14.90 9.54
CA ASP A 40 7.07 -15.07 10.24
C ASP A 40 7.32 -13.92 11.24
N CYS A 41 7.08 -12.67 10.83
CA CYS A 41 7.16 -11.51 11.72
C CYS A 41 6.16 -11.59 12.88
N THR A 42 4.92 -12.04 12.60
CA THR A 42 3.89 -12.20 13.63
C THR A 42 4.28 -13.25 14.65
N GLU A 43 4.79 -14.41 14.21
CA GLU A 43 5.23 -15.48 15.12
C GLU A 43 6.41 -15.02 15.99
N LYS A 44 7.44 -14.43 15.37
CA LYS A 44 8.61 -13.93 16.09
C LYS A 44 8.23 -12.85 17.10
N GLY A 45 7.43 -11.88 16.66
CA GLY A 45 6.98 -10.76 17.50
C GLY A 45 6.10 -11.23 18.66
N SER A 46 5.13 -12.11 18.39
CA SER A 46 4.23 -12.61 19.42
C SER A 46 4.96 -13.43 20.47
N ARG A 47 5.92 -14.27 20.05
CA ARG A 47 6.77 -15.05 20.97
C ARG A 47 7.65 -14.15 21.83
N ALA A 48 8.28 -13.14 21.23
CA ALA A 48 9.15 -12.20 21.94
C ALA A 48 8.40 -11.42 23.03
N LEU A 49 7.13 -11.09 22.79
CA LEU A 49 6.29 -10.34 23.72
C LEU A 49 5.43 -11.25 24.64
N GLY A 50 5.59 -12.57 24.56
CA GLY A 50 4.84 -13.51 25.39
C GLY A 50 3.32 -13.49 25.17
N MET A 51 2.88 -13.21 23.95
CA MET A 51 1.46 -13.10 23.59
C MET A 51 1.08 -13.98 22.40
N THR A 52 -0.21 -14.12 22.14
CA THR A 52 -0.70 -14.82 20.94
C THR A 52 -0.45 -13.98 19.68
N GLY A 53 -0.32 -14.63 18.52
CA GLY A 53 -0.22 -13.92 17.24
C GLY A 53 -1.41 -12.99 16.96
N ALA A 54 -2.62 -13.38 17.38
CA ALA A 54 -3.81 -12.53 17.25
C ALA A 54 -3.67 -11.24 18.09
N SER A 55 -3.24 -11.35 19.35
CA SER A 55 -2.98 -10.20 20.21
C SER A 55 -1.91 -9.27 19.63
N PHE A 56 -0.85 -9.84 19.04
CA PHE A 56 0.22 -9.08 18.40
C PHE A 56 -0.31 -8.25 17.20
N VAL A 57 -1.11 -8.88 16.32
CA VAL A 57 -1.71 -8.19 15.18
C VAL A 57 -2.68 -7.10 15.64
N ILE A 58 -3.52 -7.38 16.65
CA ILE A 58 -4.45 -6.39 17.20
C ILE A 58 -3.70 -5.19 17.77
N LEU A 59 -2.59 -5.42 18.50
CA LEU A 59 -1.74 -4.35 19.02
C LEU A 59 -1.20 -3.47 17.89
N GLY A 60 -0.62 -4.07 16.84
CA GLY A 60 -0.09 -3.33 15.69
C GLY A 60 -1.16 -2.52 14.96
N VAL A 61 -2.35 -3.09 14.75
CA VAL A 61 -3.50 -2.36 14.18
C VAL A 61 -3.94 -1.20 15.08
N GLY A 62 -3.95 -1.40 16.39
CA GLY A 62 -4.27 -0.36 17.36
C GLY A 62 -3.29 0.82 17.31
N MET A 63 -2.00 0.54 17.19
CA MET A 63 -0.97 1.57 17.03
C MET A 63 -1.17 2.38 15.75
N TRP A 64 -1.39 1.72 14.61
CA TRP A 64 -1.67 2.40 13.33
C TRP A 64 -2.94 3.23 13.36
N ILE A 65 -4.00 2.76 14.04
CA ILE A 65 -5.22 3.55 14.21
C ILE A 65 -4.93 4.80 15.03
N ASN A 66 -4.14 4.69 16.10
CA ASN A 66 -3.77 5.83 16.92
C ASN A 66 -2.96 6.87 16.12
N GLU A 67 -1.91 6.41 15.43
CA GLU A 67 -1.09 7.26 14.54
C GLU A 67 -1.93 7.96 13.46
N LEU A 68 -2.80 7.22 12.77
CA LEU A 68 -3.68 7.83 11.77
C LEU A 68 -4.66 8.83 12.39
N THR A 69 -5.10 8.60 13.62
CA THR A 69 -6.02 9.51 14.33
C THR A 69 -5.33 10.83 14.67
N GLU A 70 -4.07 10.77 15.07
CA GLU A 70 -3.24 11.96 15.32
C GLU A 70 -3.01 12.76 14.03
N LEU A 71 -2.80 12.08 12.90
CA LEU A 71 -2.63 12.73 11.59
C LEU A 71 -3.94 13.28 11.02
N ASP A 72 -5.00 12.48 11.03
CA ASP A 72 -6.30 12.79 10.43
C ASP A 72 -7.41 11.85 10.98
N HIS A 73 -8.08 12.29 12.05
CA HIS A 73 -9.23 11.60 12.64
C HIS A 73 -10.33 11.23 11.63
N ARG A 74 -10.53 12.02 10.57
CA ARG A 74 -11.53 11.73 9.55
C ARG A 74 -11.07 10.58 8.65
N ALA A 75 -9.80 10.53 8.31
CA ALA A 75 -9.21 9.41 7.59
C ALA A 75 -9.29 8.11 8.41
N THR A 76 -9.10 8.16 9.73
CA THR A 76 -9.31 7.00 10.61
C THR A 76 -10.74 6.48 10.51
N ALA A 77 -11.74 7.35 10.69
CA ALA A 77 -13.15 6.94 10.61
C ALA A 77 -13.49 6.32 9.24
N GLN A 78 -12.97 6.91 8.15
CA GLN A 78 -13.15 6.38 6.79
C GLN A 78 -12.45 5.04 6.58
N MET A 79 -11.29 4.82 7.19
CA MET A 79 -10.57 3.55 7.12
C MET A 79 -11.33 2.45 7.87
N LEU A 80 -11.80 2.73 9.08
CA LEU A 80 -12.57 1.77 9.88
C LEU A 80 -13.88 1.39 9.17
N GLU A 81 -14.62 2.37 8.65
CA GLU A 81 -15.81 2.12 7.81
C GLU A 81 -15.47 1.31 6.56
N ALA A 82 -14.36 1.61 5.88
CA ALA A 82 -13.95 0.87 4.70
C ALA A 82 -13.64 -0.61 5.03
N LEU A 83 -13.00 -0.88 6.16
CA LEU A 83 -12.67 -2.24 6.59
C LEU A 83 -13.94 -3.07 6.84
N THR A 84 -14.98 -2.48 7.45
CA THR A 84 -16.25 -3.22 7.66
C THR A 84 -16.91 -3.58 6.34
N VAL A 85 -16.89 -2.67 5.35
CA VAL A 85 -17.45 -2.92 4.00
C VAL A 85 -16.65 -3.98 3.25
N LEU A 86 -15.33 -4.02 3.41
CA LEU A 86 -14.48 -5.03 2.75
C LEU A 86 -14.69 -6.43 3.34
N ALA A 87 -14.85 -6.50 4.67
CA ALA A 87 -15.11 -7.73 5.39
C ALA A 87 -16.53 -8.28 5.17
N ASP A 88 -17.51 -7.43 4.85
CA ASP A 88 -18.89 -7.85 4.61
C ASP A 88 -18.98 -8.73 3.33
N PRO A 89 -19.35 -10.01 3.43
CA PRO A 89 -19.53 -10.88 2.27
C PRO A 89 -20.71 -10.44 1.37
N LYS A 90 -21.68 -9.69 1.92
CA LYS A 90 -22.88 -9.23 1.21
C LYS A 90 -22.70 -7.87 0.54
N ALA A 91 -21.58 -7.18 0.77
CA ALA A 91 -21.35 -5.87 0.19
C ALA A 91 -21.17 -5.95 -1.34
N PRO A 92 -21.93 -5.14 -2.13
CA PRO A 92 -21.81 -5.12 -3.59
C PRO A 92 -20.39 -4.76 -4.07
N PRO A 93 -19.95 -5.27 -5.24
CA PRO A 93 -18.60 -5.03 -5.77
C PRO A 93 -18.21 -3.54 -5.86
N LYS A 94 -19.16 -2.68 -6.28
CA LYS A 94 -18.94 -1.23 -6.35
C LYS A 94 -18.67 -0.60 -4.98
N LYS A 95 -19.36 -1.07 -3.93
CA LYS A 95 -19.12 -0.60 -2.55
C LYS A 95 -17.75 -1.05 -2.06
N LYS A 96 -17.35 -2.29 -2.34
CA LYS A 96 -16.00 -2.80 -2.02
C LYS A 96 -14.90 -2.02 -2.74
N GLN A 97 -15.09 -1.67 -4.01
CA GLN A 97 -14.13 -0.86 -4.76
C GLN A 97 -13.98 0.56 -4.16
N HIS A 98 -15.09 1.20 -3.77
CA HIS A 98 -15.06 2.51 -3.11
C HIS A 98 -14.41 2.45 -1.72
N ALA A 99 -14.74 1.42 -0.93
CA ALA A 99 -14.12 1.16 0.36
C ALA A 99 -12.61 0.95 0.22
N GLU A 100 -12.18 0.15 -0.74
CA GLU A 100 -10.74 -0.07 -0.99
C GLU A 100 -10.01 1.22 -1.38
N ARG A 101 -10.67 2.14 -2.11
CA ARG A 101 -10.10 3.47 -2.39
C ARG A 101 -9.93 4.29 -1.11
N LYS A 102 -10.95 4.31 -0.23
CA LYS A 102 -10.86 4.99 1.08
C LYS A 102 -9.74 4.40 1.94
N ARG A 103 -9.67 3.07 2.05
CA ARG A 103 -8.63 2.35 2.80
C ARG A 103 -7.22 2.70 2.27
N ARG A 104 -7.02 2.68 0.95
CA ARG A 104 -5.73 3.07 0.34
C ARG A 104 -5.35 4.51 0.60
N ALA A 105 -6.31 5.44 0.54
CA ALA A 105 -6.06 6.85 0.83
C ALA A 105 -5.63 7.08 2.28
N ALA A 106 -6.23 6.35 3.24
CA ALA A 106 -5.83 6.39 4.64
C ALA A 106 -4.41 5.82 4.85
N VAL A 107 -4.11 4.65 4.25
CA VAL A 107 -2.76 4.06 4.31
C VAL A 107 -1.71 4.97 3.69
N ALA A 108 -2.03 5.66 2.60
CA ALA A 108 -1.10 6.60 1.98
C ALA A 108 -0.71 7.77 2.91
N LYS A 109 -1.59 8.18 3.83
CA LYS A 109 -1.26 9.20 4.85
C LYS A 109 -0.26 8.67 5.87
N LEU A 110 -0.44 7.43 6.34
CA LEU A 110 0.52 6.76 7.23
C LEU A 110 1.89 6.63 6.56
N LEU A 111 1.93 6.17 5.31
CA LEU A 111 3.20 6.03 4.58
C LEU A 111 3.90 7.37 4.34
N ALA A 112 3.14 8.42 4.02
CA ALA A 112 3.71 9.76 3.88
C ALA A 112 4.34 10.28 5.18
N GLN A 113 3.78 9.93 6.34
CA GLN A 113 4.37 10.27 7.64
C GLN A 113 5.67 9.48 7.88
N VAL A 114 5.69 8.19 7.59
CA VAL A 114 6.90 7.36 7.66
C VAL A 114 7.99 7.92 6.74
N ASP A 115 7.65 8.34 5.52
CA ASP A 115 8.59 8.95 4.58
C ASP A 115 9.20 10.26 5.14
N LEU A 116 8.43 11.04 5.90
CA LEU A 116 8.93 12.25 6.57
C LEU A 116 9.90 11.90 7.72
N GLU A 117 9.53 10.94 8.57
CA GLU A 117 10.34 10.51 9.72
C GLU A 117 11.63 9.79 9.32
N MET A 118 11.61 9.08 8.19
CA MET A 118 12.76 8.36 7.65
C MET A 118 13.64 9.21 6.74
N ASN A 119 13.26 10.48 6.47
CA ASN A 119 14.08 11.38 5.68
C ASN A 119 15.28 11.87 6.52
N PRO A 120 16.54 11.53 6.15
CA PRO A 120 17.72 11.89 6.93
C PRO A 120 18.06 13.40 6.92
N ALA A 121 17.16 14.25 6.42
CA ALA A 121 17.36 15.70 6.28
C ALA A 121 17.09 16.50 7.57
N GLU A 122 16.77 15.88 8.71
CA GLU A 122 16.84 16.55 10.01
C GLU A 122 18.27 16.58 10.54
N GLY A 123 19.03 17.59 10.10
CA GLY A 123 20.40 17.80 10.57
C GLY A 123 21.19 18.85 9.79
N SER A 124 20.66 20.05 9.61
CA SER A 124 21.44 21.30 9.41
C SER A 124 20.51 22.51 9.41
N ALA A 125 20.23 23.02 10.61
CA ALA A 125 19.86 24.42 10.84
C ALA A 125 20.66 24.92 12.04
#